data_AF-Q5DZR5-F1
#
_entry.id   AF-Q5DZR5-F1
#
_cell.length_a   1.000
_cell.length_b   1.000
_cell.length_c   1.000
_cell.angle_alpha   90.00
_cell.angle_beta   90.00
_cell.angle_gamma   90.00
#
_symmetry.space_group_name_H-M   'P 1'
#
loop_
_entity.id
_entity.type
_entity.pdbx_description
1 polymer ?
#
loop_
_entity_poly.entity_id
_entity_poly.type
_entity_poly.pdbx_seq_one_letter_code
_entity_poly.pdbx_strand_id
1 'polypeptide(L)'
;MKKLILVVMFTLSLLGCKSTSSENLTYEKIDMSKPPIEIVKALDDLKSSLKDPDSAKFADIFQYWEPSVKKPVEENKGYCIRYNAKNSYGGYVGYKWEYKTNYGYKGNSKSMYACDEGLKRLY
;
A
#
# COMPACT_ATOMS: atom_id res chain seq x y z
N MET A 1 -30.19 30.35 -25.28
CA MET A 1 -28.96 29.72 -25.81
C MET A 1 -27.78 29.71 -24.82
N LYS A 2 -27.61 30.71 -23.93
CA LYS A 2 -26.50 30.73 -22.94
C LYS A 2 -26.55 29.63 -21.86
N LYS A 3 -27.74 29.10 -21.55
CA LYS A 3 -27.91 28.02 -20.54
C LYS A 3 -27.46 26.63 -21.03
N LEU A 4 -27.39 26.41 -22.34
CA LEU A 4 -26.96 25.13 -22.94
C LEU A 4 -25.43 24.97 -22.91
N ILE A 5 -24.68 26.07 -22.97
CA ILE A 5 -23.20 26.06 -22.94
C ILE A 5 -22.68 25.58 -21.57
N LEU A 6 -23.40 25.91 -20.50
CA LEU A 6 -22.99 25.57 -19.12
C LEU A 6 -23.14 24.08 -18.80
N VAL A 7 -24.11 23.40 -19.43
CA VAL A 7 -24.34 21.95 -19.25
C VAL A 7 -23.26 21.13 -19.98
N VAL A 8 -22.90 21.53 -21.20
CA VAL A 8 -21.86 20.84 -21.99
C VAL A 8 -20.48 20.95 -21.31
N MET A 9 -20.19 22.10 -20.69
CA MET A 9 -18.91 22.32 -20.01
C MET A 9 -18.77 21.47 -18.73
N PHE A 10 -19.89 21.17 -18.04
CA PHE A 10 -19.90 20.34 -16.83
C PHE A 10 -19.80 18.84 -17.13
N THR A 11 -20.32 18.39 -18.29
CA THR A 11 -20.22 16.98 -18.69
C THR A 11 -18.83 16.54 -19.13
N LEU A 12 -17.99 17.46 -19.65
CA LEU A 12 -16.60 17.14 -20.01
C LEU A 12 -15.69 16.97 -18.78
N SER A 13 -16.08 17.50 -17.61
CA SER A 13 -15.27 17.44 -16.38
C SER A 13 -15.34 16.08 -15.68
N LEU A 14 -16.25 15.19 -16.10
CA LEU A 14 -16.53 13.90 -15.45
C LEU A 14 -15.85 12.69 -16.12
N LEU A 15 -15.15 12.88 -17.25
CA LEU A 15 -14.50 11.79 -18.02
C LEU A 15 -13.09 11.41 -17.48
N GLY A 16 -12.80 11.70 -16.21
CA GLY A 16 -11.42 11.80 -15.72
C GLY A 16 -10.98 10.85 -14.62
N CYS A 17 -11.69 9.76 -14.30
CA CYS A 17 -11.16 8.74 -13.38
C CYS A 17 -10.64 7.53 -14.16
N LYS A 18 -9.43 7.63 -14.70
CA LYS A 18 -8.72 6.43 -15.17
C LYS A 18 -8.29 5.63 -13.94
N SER A 19 -8.92 4.48 -13.74
CA SER A 19 -8.47 3.46 -12.78
C SER A 19 -7.02 3.07 -13.10
N THR A 20 -6.10 3.25 -12.15
CA THR A 20 -4.75 2.66 -12.24
C THR A 20 -4.91 1.15 -12.07
N SER A 21 -5.01 0.45 -13.20
CA SER A 21 -5.14 -1.00 -13.26
C SER A 21 -3.94 -1.68 -12.58
N SER A 22 -4.22 -2.56 -11.62
CA SER A 22 -3.29 -3.46 -10.93
C SER A 22 -3.24 -4.86 -11.57
N GLU A 23 -3.68 -4.98 -12.83
CA GLU A 23 -4.19 -6.24 -13.42
C GLU A 23 -3.26 -7.46 -13.38
N ASN A 24 -1.97 -7.33 -13.09
CA ASN A 24 -1.05 -8.46 -12.99
C ASN A 24 -0.20 -8.44 -11.72
N LEU A 25 -0.77 -8.14 -10.55
CA LEU A 25 -0.07 -8.36 -9.28
C LEU A 25 -0.41 -9.72 -8.67
N THR A 26 0.63 -10.44 -8.28
CA THR A 26 0.54 -11.62 -7.41
C THR A 26 0.67 -11.17 -5.96
N TYR A 27 -0.05 -11.85 -5.07
CA TYR A 27 -0.10 -11.54 -3.64
C TYR A 27 0.12 -12.80 -2.81
N GLU A 28 0.85 -12.66 -1.71
CA GLU A 28 1.14 -13.79 -0.82
C GLU A 28 1.27 -13.32 0.64
N LYS A 29 0.62 -14.03 1.56
CA LYS A 29 0.79 -13.77 3.00
C LYS A 29 2.21 -14.13 3.41
N ILE A 30 2.79 -13.30 4.27
CA ILE A 30 4.12 -13.59 4.81
C ILE A 30 3.97 -14.49 6.03
N ASP A 31 4.74 -15.58 6.07
CA ASP A 31 4.89 -16.39 7.27
C ASP A 31 5.75 -15.63 8.29
N MET A 32 5.09 -15.05 9.29
CA MET A 32 5.76 -14.30 10.35
C MET A 32 6.52 -15.18 11.35
N SER A 33 6.43 -16.51 11.27
CA SER A 33 7.29 -17.42 12.04
C SER A 33 8.71 -17.48 11.47
N LYS A 34 8.88 -17.17 10.18
CA LYS A 34 10.16 -17.13 9.46
C LYS A 34 10.16 -15.96 8.47
N PRO A 35 10.10 -14.70 8.96
CA PRO A 35 9.97 -13.55 8.08
C PRO A 35 11.24 -13.33 7.25
N PRO A 36 11.11 -12.91 5.98
CA PRO A 36 12.24 -12.41 5.21
C PRO A 36 12.94 -11.25 5.93
N ILE A 37 14.26 -11.13 5.78
CA ILE A 37 15.05 -10.11 6.49
C ILE A 37 14.62 -8.68 6.11
N GLU A 38 14.14 -8.49 4.89
CA GLU A 38 13.64 -7.22 4.39
C GLU A 38 12.38 -6.79 5.13
N ILE A 39 11.52 -7.74 5.50
CA ILE A 39 10.32 -7.49 6.30
C ILE A 39 10.68 -7.14 7.74
N VAL A 40 11.64 -7.85 8.34
CA VAL A 40 12.11 -7.52 9.69
C VAL A 40 12.62 -6.08 9.74
N LYS A 41 13.50 -5.73 8.80
CA LYS A 41 14.02 -4.37 8.68
C LYS A 41 12.92 -3.34 8.40
N ALA A 42 11.96 -3.66 7.54
CA ALA A 42 10.82 -2.79 7.26
C ALA A 42 9.96 -2.51 8.50
N LEU A 43 9.74 -3.52 9.35
CA LEU A 43 8.99 -3.37 10.59
C LEU A 43 9.75 -2.53 11.62
N ASP A 44 11.06 -2.69 11.72
CA ASP A 44 11.90 -1.89 12.64
C ASP A 44 12.01 -0.43 12.18
N ASP A 45 12.22 -0.20 10.88
CA ASP A 45 12.18 1.14 10.28
C ASP A 45 10.81 1.79 10.50
N LEU A 46 9.73 1.03 10.35
CA LEU A 46 8.39 1.54 10.61
C LEU A 46 8.23 1.91 12.08
N LYS A 47 8.56 1.01 13.02
CA LYS A 47 8.45 1.26 14.47
C LYS A 47 9.22 2.50 14.89
N SER A 48 10.47 2.64 14.46
CA SER A 48 11.32 3.79 14.78
C SER A 48 10.77 5.12 14.25
N SER A 49 9.94 5.09 13.21
CA SER A 49 9.26 6.29 12.68
C SER A 49 7.99 6.71 13.44
N LEU A 50 7.46 5.84 14.32
CA LEU A 50 6.24 6.10 15.06
C LEU A 50 6.48 7.07 16.23
N LYS A 51 5.40 7.74 16.66
CA LYS A 51 5.44 8.60 17.86
C LYS A 51 5.57 7.81 19.15
N ASP A 52 5.02 6.59 19.17
CA ASP A 52 5.13 5.62 20.25
C ASP A 52 5.43 4.25 19.61
N PRO A 53 6.72 3.89 19.46
CA PRO A 53 7.16 2.66 18.80
C PRO A 53 6.61 1.38 19.43
N ASP A 54 6.51 1.36 20.77
CA ASP A 54 6.08 0.18 21.53
C ASP A 54 4.57 -0.06 21.43
N SER A 55 3.80 0.96 21.06
CA SER A 55 2.36 0.85 20.85
C SER A 55 1.94 0.19 19.52
N ALA A 56 2.89 -0.10 18.64
CA ALA A 56 2.63 -0.57 17.28
C ALA A 56 1.84 -1.89 17.26
N LYS A 57 0.72 -1.89 16.54
CA LYS A 57 -0.11 -3.07 16.26
C LYS A 57 -0.11 -3.34 14.78
N PHE A 58 0.32 -4.54 14.38
CA PHE A 58 0.27 -5.01 12.99
C PHE A 58 -0.93 -5.93 12.80
N ALA A 59 -1.69 -5.72 11.73
CA ALA A 59 -2.87 -6.53 11.41
C ALA A 59 -2.62 -7.45 10.21
N ASP A 60 -2.17 -6.90 9.09
CA ASP A 60 -1.96 -7.64 7.84
C ASP A 60 -0.59 -7.34 7.27
N ILE A 61 0.12 -8.39 6.92
CA ILE A 61 1.46 -8.32 6.34
C ILE A 61 1.49 -9.30 5.17
N PHE A 62 1.68 -8.79 3.97
CA PHE A 62 1.79 -9.60 2.76
C PHE A 62 2.73 -8.94 1.76
N GLN A 63 3.23 -9.75 0.85
CA GLN A 63 4.07 -9.34 -0.25
C GLN A 63 3.28 -9.32 -1.55
N TYR A 64 3.68 -8.47 -2.47
CA TYR A 64 3.15 -8.43 -3.82
C TYR A 64 4.26 -8.21 -4.84
N TRP A 65 4.06 -8.71 -6.06
CA TRP A 65 5.02 -8.49 -7.15
C TRP A 65 4.32 -8.59 -8.50
N GLU A 66 4.93 -7.97 -9.51
CA GLU A 66 4.53 -8.14 -10.89
C GLU A 66 5.32 -9.32 -11.48
N PRO A 67 4.65 -10.38 -11.97
CA PRO A 67 5.32 -11.48 -12.64
C PRO A 67 5.94 -10.93 -13.94
N SER A 68 7.26 -11.05 -14.05
CA SER A 68 8.01 -10.59 -15.21
C SER A 68 8.94 -11.68 -15.70
N VAL A 69 8.95 -11.93 -17.01
CA VAL A 69 9.92 -12.82 -17.64
C VAL A 69 11.32 -12.19 -17.66
N LYS A 70 11.39 -10.85 -17.56
CA LYS A 70 12.64 -10.08 -17.72
C LYS A 70 13.33 -9.73 -16.41
N LYS A 71 12.61 -9.77 -15.29
CA LYS A 71 13.13 -9.37 -13.98
C LYS A 71 12.80 -10.44 -12.95
N PRO A 72 13.76 -10.89 -12.14
CA PRO A 72 13.49 -11.83 -11.06
C PRO A 72 12.49 -11.24 -10.06
N VAL A 73 11.70 -12.11 -9.43
CA VAL A 73 10.65 -11.72 -8.47
C VAL A 73 11.21 -10.88 -7.33
N GLU A 74 12.42 -11.20 -6.88
CA GLU A 74 13.13 -10.49 -5.80
C GLU A 74 13.35 -9.01 -6.13
N GLU A 75 13.52 -8.65 -7.40
CA GLU A 75 13.71 -7.26 -7.83
C GLU A 75 12.39 -6.47 -7.89
N ASN A 76 11.24 -7.12 -8.07
CA ASN A 76 9.95 -6.40 -8.17
C ASN A 76 9.02 -6.66 -6.98
N LYS A 77 9.56 -7.11 -5.85
CA LYS A 77 8.78 -7.38 -4.65
C LYS A 77 8.52 -6.11 -3.84
N GLY A 78 7.26 -5.91 -3.51
CA GLY A 78 6.76 -4.94 -2.56
C GLY A 78 6.11 -5.62 -1.37
N TYR A 79 6.01 -4.87 -0.28
CA TYR A 79 5.46 -5.31 1.00
C TYR A 79 4.41 -4.31 1.48
N CYS A 80 3.29 -4.87 1.91
CA CYS A 80 2.17 -4.15 2.50
C CYS A 80 2.10 -4.48 3.99
N ILE A 81 2.19 -3.46 4.83
CA ILE A 81 2.11 -3.61 6.29
C ILE A 81 0.95 -2.75 6.79
N ARG A 82 -0.13 -3.38 7.25
CA ARG A 82 -1.26 -2.69 7.89
C ARG A 82 -0.97 -2.52 9.37
N TYR A 83 -0.89 -1.28 9.83
CA TYR A 83 -0.51 -0.97 11.21
C TYR A 83 -1.38 0.13 11.83
N ASN A 84 -1.41 0.14 13.16
CA ASN A 84 -1.96 1.21 13.97
C ASN A 84 -1.02 1.48 15.15
N ALA A 85 -0.90 2.74 15.56
CA ALA A 85 -0.02 3.16 16.64
C ALA A 85 -0.60 4.39 17.34
N LYS A 86 -0.16 4.63 18.57
CA LYS A 86 -0.56 5.83 19.31
C LYS A 86 0.10 7.07 18.71
N ASN A 87 -0.63 8.18 18.71
CA ASN A 87 -0.09 9.50 18.43
C ASN A 87 0.59 10.10 19.68
N SER A 88 1.12 11.32 19.57
CA SER A 88 1.74 12.03 20.69
C SER A 88 0.81 12.33 21.87
N TYR A 89 -0.51 12.17 21.71
CA TYR A 89 -1.51 12.31 22.77
C TYR A 89 -1.91 10.95 23.39
N GLY A 90 -1.25 9.85 23.01
CA GLY A 90 -1.49 8.52 23.55
C GLY A 90 -2.69 7.76 22.95
N GLY A 91 -3.39 8.35 21.99
CA GLY A 91 -4.56 7.75 21.33
C GLY A 91 -4.22 7.03 20.02
N TYR A 92 -4.88 5.91 19.75
CA TYR A 92 -4.82 5.23 18.45
C TYR A 92 -5.61 6.00 17.39
N VAL A 93 -5.03 6.15 16.19
CA VAL A 93 -5.62 6.97 15.11
C VAL A 93 -6.24 6.15 13.98
N GLY A 94 -6.23 4.83 14.10
CA GLY A 94 -6.79 3.92 13.11
C GLY A 94 -5.71 3.23 12.27
N TYR A 95 -6.12 2.16 11.58
CA TYR A 95 -5.22 1.38 10.74
C TYR A 95 -4.88 2.13 9.46
N LYS A 96 -3.60 2.14 9.11
CA LYS A 96 -3.07 2.64 7.85
C LYS A 96 -2.04 1.69 7.27
N TRP A 97 -1.70 1.91 6.01
CA TRP A 97 -0.71 1.12 5.28
C TRP A 97 0.67 1.77 5.34
N GLU A 98 1.69 0.96 5.57
CA GLU A 98 3.08 1.25 5.22
C GLU A 98 3.47 0.41 4.01
N TYR A 99 4.21 1.03 3.09
CA TYR A 99 4.64 0.44 1.83
C TYR A 99 6.15 0.40 1.78
N LYS A 100 6.71 -0.78 1.55
CA LYS A 100 8.15 -0.96 1.37
C LYS A 100 8.40 -1.75 0.10
N THR A 101 9.37 -1.32 -0.67
CA THR A 101 9.88 -2.07 -1.82
C THR A 101 11.34 -2.39 -1.57
N ASN A 102 11.87 -3.45 -2.19
CA ASN A 102 13.27 -3.84 -2.03
C ASN A 102 14.28 -2.75 -2.45
N TYR A 103 13.85 -1.72 -3.19
CA TYR A 103 14.68 -0.56 -3.58
C TYR A 103 14.52 0.68 -2.68
N GLY A 104 13.85 0.56 -1.53
CA GLY A 104 13.68 1.70 -0.60
C GLY A 104 12.68 2.76 -1.08
N TYR A 105 11.88 2.46 -2.10
CA TYR A 105 10.87 3.39 -2.62
C TYR A 105 9.72 3.54 -1.61
N LYS A 106 9.47 4.78 -1.17
CA LYS A 106 8.27 5.14 -0.40
C LYS A 106 7.06 5.14 -1.35
N GLY A 107 5.97 4.53 -0.90
CA GLY A 107 4.78 4.22 -1.70
C GLY A 107 4.31 5.37 -2.59
N ASN A 108 4.05 5.07 -3.85
CA ASN A 108 3.27 5.93 -4.73
C ASN A 108 1.80 5.47 -4.70
N SER A 109 0.92 6.18 -5.41
CA SER A 109 -0.50 5.80 -5.52
C SER A 109 -0.70 4.34 -5.97
N LYS A 110 0.15 3.81 -6.86
CA LYS A 110 0.11 2.40 -7.31
C LYS A 110 0.34 1.42 -6.16
N SER A 111 1.27 1.70 -5.25
CA SER A 111 1.48 0.87 -4.04
C SER A 111 0.25 0.87 -3.13
N MET A 112 -0.43 2.01 -3.00
CA MET A 112 -1.67 2.10 -2.22
C MET A 112 -2.76 1.18 -2.78
N TYR A 113 -3.04 1.31 -4.08
CA TYR A 113 -3.99 0.43 -4.76
C TYR A 113 -3.58 -1.06 -4.67
N ALA A 114 -2.29 -1.35 -4.75
CA ALA A 114 -1.79 -2.72 -4.64
C ALA A 114 -2.14 -3.35 -3.28
N CYS A 115 -1.97 -2.63 -2.16
CA CYS A 115 -2.27 -3.18 -0.84
C CYS A 115 -3.78 -3.32 -0.60
N ASP A 116 -4.58 -2.34 -1.02
CA ASP A 116 -6.04 -2.45 -0.87
C ASP A 116 -6.60 -3.62 -1.70
N GLU A 117 -6.12 -3.82 -2.93
CA GLU A 117 -6.49 -4.97 -3.75
C GLU A 117 -5.96 -6.29 -3.20
N GLY A 118 -4.72 -6.31 -2.70
CA GLY A 118 -4.11 -7.49 -2.09
C GLY A 118 -4.89 -7.97 -0.88
N LEU A 119 -5.35 -7.05 -0.02
CA LEU A 119 -6.18 -7.38 1.13
C LEU A 119 -7.48 -8.09 0.70
N LYS A 120 -8.17 -7.60 -0.34
CA LYS A 120 -9.41 -8.21 -0.87
C LYS A 120 -9.20 -9.57 -1.54
N ARG A 121 -8.00 -9.86 -2.04
CA ARG A 121 -7.69 -11.14 -2.71
C ARG A 121 -7.24 -12.21 -1.73
N LEU A 122 -6.68 -11.80 -0.59
CA LEU A 122 -6.14 -12.71 0.43
C LEU A 122 -7.14 -13.08 1.54
N TYR A 123 -8.29 -12.40 1.59
CA TYR A 123 -9.37 -12.57 2.57
C TYR A 123 -10.73 -12.38 1.90
#